data_AF-A0A9P9FG97-F1
#
_entry.id   AF-A0A9P9FG97-F1
#
_cell.length_a   1.000
_cell.length_b   1.000
_cell.length_c   1.000
_cell.angle_alpha   90.00
_cell.angle_beta   90.00
_cell.angle_gamma   90.00
#
_symmetry.space_group_name_H-M   'P 1'
#
loop_
_entity.id
_entity.type
_entity.pdbx_description
1 polymer ?
#
loop_
_entity_poly.entity_id
_entity_poly.type
_entity_poly.pdbx_seq_one_letter_code
_entity_poly.pdbx_strand_id
1 'polypeptide(L)'
;MSSNTANLPPYSEKHPSKETSAPSAPTTASRIAGTVQTCSIRDFQVDYLTIVRDSATSYHLSHTVDPAPLYRIELVSSSTKIGNIQIFPASDSTLPAIAAARLSANPKSKSEPSATICTSSPTQLDALWRPLTRTGMFSIQDYQSTIPIVTVPGRAATPHQFSWRTGSLSEPFYQLWWDGPLPLVPASMFMHDQRGSEYVFATMARKTADGGDNLVEIRRGGGMDFELSVILELFVILHFKKEQL
;
A
#
# COMPACT_ATOMS: atom_id res chain seq x y z
N MET A 1 11.75 -41.07 -2.44
CA MET A 1 12.36 -39.74 -2.62
C MET A 1 11.23 -38.78 -2.98
N SER A 2 10.84 -37.92 -2.05
CA SER A 2 9.67 -37.03 -2.19
C SER A 2 10.01 -35.77 -2.95
N SER A 3 9.27 -35.51 -4.02
CA SER A 3 9.17 -34.22 -4.71
C SER A 3 8.13 -33.35 -4.02
N ASN A 4 8.55 -32.26 -3.36
CA ASN A 4 7.65 -31.22 -2.86
C ASN A 4 7.28 -30.28 -4.02
N THR A 5 6.08 -30.44 -4.57
CA THR A 5 5.45 -29.47 -5.48
C THR A 5 4.87 -28.33 -4.66
N ALA A 6 5.41 -27.13 -4.84
CA ALA A 6 4.85 -25.89 -4.33
C ALA A 6 3.50 -25.61 -5.02
N ASN A 7 2.41 -25.72 -4.27
CA ASN A 7 1.07 -25.34 -4.72
C ASN A 7 0.91 -23.82 -4.63
N LEU A 8 1.35 -23.10 -5.67
CA LEU A 8 0.81 -21.77 -5.98
C LEU A 8 -0.02 -21.88 -7.26
N PRO A 9 -1.25 -21.32 -7.30
CA PRO A 9 -2.06 -21.36 -8.51
C PRO A 9 -1.41 -20.54 -9.63
N PRO A 10 -1.65 -20.89 -10.91
CA PRO A 10 -0.99 -20.28 -12.05
C PRO A 10 -1.38 -18.80 -12.22
N TYR A 11 -0.39 -17.99 -12.56
CA TYR A 11 -0.55 -16.59 -12.96
C TYR A 11 -1.55 -16.49 -14.13
N SER A 12 -2.53 -15.59 -14.02
CA SER A 12 -3.45 -15.25 -15.11
C SER A 12 -3.54 -13.74 -15.24
N GLU A 13 -2.97 -13.19 -16.31
CA GLU A 13 -3.27 -11.86 -16.80
C GLU A 13 -4.71 -11.86 -17.35
N LYS A 14 -5.65 -11.29 -16.60
CA LYS A 14 -6.99 -11.02 -17.13
C LYS A 14 -7.07 -9.57 -17.62
N HIS A 15 -7.30 -9.41 -18.92
CA HIS A 15 -7.77 -8.15 -19.49
C HIS A 15 -9.18 -7.82 -18.97
N PRO A 16 -9.51 -6.54 -18.73
CA PRO A 16 -10.80 -6.16 -18.17
C PRO A 16 -11.92 -6.43 -19.17
N SER A 17 -12.81 -7.36 -18.82
CA SER A 17 -14.11 -7.53 -19.47
C SER A 17 -15.04 -6.41 -18.98
N LYS A 18 -15.80 -5.79 -19.89
CA LYS A 18 -16.81 -4.78 -19.56
C LYS A 18 -17.85 -5.35 -18.60
N GLU A 19 -17.90 -4.84 -17.38
CA GLU A 19 -19.05 -5.02 -16.48
C GLU A 19 -19.87 -3.72 -16.38
N THR A 20 -21.17 -3.90 -16.58
CA THR A 20 -22.22 -2.89 -16.51
C THR A 20 -22.41 -2.45 -15.07
N SER A 21 -22.23 -1.15 -14.81
CA SER A 21 -22.34 -0.53 -13.49
C SER A 21 -23.78 -0.50 -12.98
N ALA A 22 -24.05 -1.15 -11.84
CA ALA A 22 -25.19 -0.84 -10.98
C ALA A 22 -24.74 0.08 -9.83
N PRO A 23 -25.53 1.09 -9.42
CA PRO A 23 -25.11 2.07 -8.42
C PRO A 23 -25.30 1.49 -7.01
N SER A 24 -24.21 1.22 -6.30
CA SER A 24 -24.24 0.94 -4.86
C SER A 24 -24.23 2.25 -4.04
N ALA A 25 -25.12 2.30 -3.05
CA ALA A 25 -25.36 3.41 -2.15
C ALA A 25 -24.11 3.79 -1.31
N PRO A 26 -23.99 5.05 -0.84
CA PRO A 26 -22.76 5.55 -0.25
C PRO A 26 -22.59 5.08 1.20
N THR A 27 -21.64 4.18 1.45
CA THR A 27 -21.10 3.87 2.78
C THR A 27 -20.16 5.00 3.22
N THR A 28 -20.68 5.93 4.01
CA THR A 28 -19.98 7.14 4.50
C THR A 28 -19.24 6.97 5.82
N ALA A 29 -19.24 5.79 6.45
CA ALA A 29 -18.70 5.59 7.81
C ALA A 29 -17.34 4.87 7.90
N SER A 30 -16.71 4.49 6.77
CA SER A 30 -15.51 3.63 6.76
C SER A 30 -14.43 4.17 5.82
N ARG A 31 -13.86 5.35 6.13
CA ARG A 31 -12.78 5.92 5.33
C ARG A 31 -11.64 6.41 6.21
N ILE A 32 -10.42 6.02 5.87
CA ILE A 32 -9.15 6.49 6.47
C ILE A 32 -8.78 7.89 5.94
N ALA A 33 -9.64 8.54 5.15
CA ALA A 33 -9.41 9.87 4.58
C ALA A 33 -10.59 10.83 4.72
N GLY A 34 -11.52 10.55 5.64
CA GLY A 34 -12.75 11.33 5.77
C GLY A 34 -13.59 11.34 4.47
N THR A 35 -14.56 12.24 4.36
CA THR A 35 -15.55 12.29 3.25
C THR A 35 -14.95 12.68 1.89
N VAL A 36 -13.64 12.83 1.77
CA VAL A 36 -13.00 13.25 0.52
C VAL A 36 -12.99 12.09 -0.47
N GLN A 37 -13.70 12.26 -1.59
CA GLN A 37 -13.86 11.24 -2.64
C GLN A 37 -12.72 11.26 -3.67
N THR A 38 -11.66 12.06 -3.48
CA THR A 38 -10.58 12.23 -4.46
C THR A 38 -9.24 12.68 -3.95
N CYS A 39 -8.19 12.23 -4.63
CA CYS A 39 -6.90 12.88 -4.62
C CYS A 39 -6.91 14.04 -5.63
N SER A 40 -7.22 15.26 -5.17
CA SER A 40 -6.90 16.43 -5.97
C SER A 40 -5.42 16.70 -5.82
N ILE A 41 -4.63 16.33 -6.83
CA ILE A 41 -3.19 16.55 -6.83
C ILE A 41 -2.82 18.02 -6.59
N ARG A 42 -3.72 18.97 -6.92
CA ARG A 42 -3.51 20.39 -6.68
C ARG A 42 -3.79 20.86 -5.26
N ASP A 43 -4.54 20.10 -4.45
CA ASP A 43 -4.91 20.54 -3.10
C ASP A 43 -3.78 20.34 -2.08
N PHE A 44 -2.79 19.50 -2.42
CA PHE A 44 -1.67 19.11 -1.56
C PHE A 44 -2.10 18.70 -0.15
N GLN A 45 -3.33 18.23 0.01
CA GLN A 45 -3.83 17.78 1.29
C GLN A 45 -3.29 16.39 1.59
N VAL A 46 -2.84 16.24 2.82
CA VAL A 46 -2.36 14.97 3.36
C VAL A 46 -3.13 14.61 4.63
N ASP A 47 -3.35 13.32 4.81
CA ASP A 47 -3.77 12.73 6.06
C ASP A 47 -2.55 12.20 6.79
N TYR A 48 -2.52 12.46 8.09
CA TYR A 48 -1.49 12.00 8.98
C TYR A 48 -2.03 10.82 9.77
N LEU A 49 -1.32 9.70 9.67
CA LEU A 49 -1.61 8.47 10.37
C LEU A 49 -0.46 8.16 11.31
N THR A 50 -0.79 7.65 12.49
CA THR A 50 0.18 7.14 13.45
C THR A 50 0.13 5.63 13.45
N ILE A 51 1.30 5.00 13.37
CA ILE A 51 1.46 3.56 13.56
C ILE A 51 2.12 3.31 14.92
N VAL A 52 1.39 2.66 15.82
CA VAL A 52 1.89 2.29 17.14
C VAL A 52 2.05 0.78 17.21
N ARG A 53 3.20 0.32 17.69
CA ARG A 53 3.44 -1.10 17.96
C ARG A 53 2.71 -1.52 19.23
N ASP A 54 1.86 -2.54 19.12
CA ASP A 54 1.13 -3.13 20.25
C ASP A 54 1.87 -4.33 20.82
N SER A 55 2.46 -5.17 19.94
CA SER A 55 3.24 -6.33 20.34
C SER A 55 4.38 -6.60 19.36
N ALA A 56 5.13 -7.69 19.59
CA ALA A 56 6.21 -8.09 18.70
C ALA A 56 5.75 -8.26 17.23
N THR A 57 4.48 -8.63 17.04
CA THR A 57 3.88 -9.00 15.75
C THR A 57 2.61 -8.23 15.43
N SER A 58 2.25 -7.19 16.18
CA SER A 58 1.03 -6.43 15.92
C SER A 58 1.21 -4.92 16.13
N TYR A 59 0.49 -4.15 15.32
CA TYR A 59 0.49 -2.69 15.30
C TYR A 59 -0.95 -2.18 15.17
N HIS A 60 -1.20 -0.97 15.65
CA HIS A 60 -2.42 -0.23 15.39
C HIS A 60 -2.13 0.99 14.52
N LEU A 61 -3.07 1.28 13.63
CA LEU A 61 -3.09 2.44 12.77
C LEU A 61 -4.24 3.35 13.21
N SER A 62 -3.92 4.59 13.56
CA SER A 62 -4.90 5.62 13.95
C SER A 62 -4.65 6.91 13.17
N HIS A 63 -5.64 7.80 13.14
CA HIS A 63 -5.41 9.18 12.71
C HIS A 63 -4.63 9.95 13.78
N THR A 64 -3.84 10.96 13.39
CA THR A 64 -3.22 11.86 14.38
C THR A 64 -4.25 12.77 15.05
N VAL A 65 -5.33 13.11 14.34
CA VAL A 65 -6.41 13.97 14.83
C VAL A 65 -7.45 13.23 15.67
N ASP A 66 -7.51 11.90 15.54
CA ASP A 66 -8.36 11.01 16.34
C ASP A 66 -7.56 9.72 16.65
N PRO A 67 -7.09 9.56 17.89
CA PRO A 67 -6.22 8.44 18.26
C PRO A 67 -6.96 7.09 18.32
N ALA A 68 -8.28 7.04 18.14
CA ALA A 68 -9.02 5.79 18.08
C ALA A 68 -8.44 4.86 16.99
N PRO A 69 -8.04 3.62 17.34
CA PRO A 69 -7.53 2.66 16.37
C PRO A 69 -8.54 2.41 15.26
N LEU A 70 -8.09 2.58 14.01
CA LEU A 70 -8.89 2.32 12.82
C LEU A 70 -8.65 0.88 12.34
N TYR A 71 -7.38 0.51 12.29
CA TYR A 71 -6.96 -0.81 11.84
C TYR A 71 -5.91 -1.42 12.76
N ARG A 72 -5.98 -2.73 12.84
CA ARG A 72 -4.97 -3.57 13.45
C ARG A 72 -4.21 -4.28 12.34
N ILE A 73 -2.89 -4.22 12.41
CA ILE A 73 -1.96 -4.85 11.48
C ILE A 73 -1.33 -6.03 12.21
N GLU A 74 -1.34 -7.20 11.60
CA GLU A 74 -0.74 -8.42 12.14
C GLU A 74 0.34 -8.95 11.21
N LEU A 75 1.51 -9.25 11.79
CA LEU A 75 2.61 -9.93 11.14
C LEU A 75 2.55 -11.41 11.49
N VAL A 76 2.24 -12.23 10.50
CA VAL A 76 1.97 -13.65 10.67
C VAL A 76 3.08 -14.49 10.04
N SER A 77 3.63 -15.40 10.85
CA SER A 77 4.60 -16.41 10.41
C SER A 77 3.96 -17.75 10.02
N SER A 78 2.70 -17.99 10.41
CA SER A 78 1.97 -19.23 10.11
C SER A 78 1.55 -19.33 8.64
N SER A 79 1.77 -20.49 8.02
CA SER A 79 1.33 -20.82 6.65
C SER A 79 -0.19 -21.01 6.50
N THR A 80 -0.94 -21.07 7.61
CA THR A 80 -2.39 -21.29 7.60
C THR A 80 -3.21 -20.02 7.39
N LYS A 81 -2.58 -18.85 7.41
CA LYS A 81 -3.23 -17.56 7.19
C LYS A 81 -3.07 -17.12 5.74
N ILE A 82 -3.98 -16.26 5.30
CA ILE A 82 -4.15 -15.84 3.89
C ILE A 82 -2.93 -15.06 3.37
N GLY A 83 -2.15 -14.45 4.27
CA GLY A 83 -0.92 -13.72 3.97
C GLY A 83 -0.04 -13.57 5.21
N ASN A 84 1.20 -13.14 5.00
CA ASN A 84 2.19 -12.90 6.05
C ASN A 84 1.98 -11.57 6.77
N ILE A 85 1.31 -10.62 6.12
CA ILE A 85 0.94 -9.33 6.71
C ILE A 85 -0.56 -9.17 6.45
N GLN A 86 -1.33 -8.86 7.48
CA GLN A 86 -2.79 -8.76 7.39
C GLN A 86 -3.28 -7.50 8.08
N ILE A 87 -4.29 -6.85 7.49
CA ILE A 87 -4.96 -5.67 8.05
C ILE A 87 -6.39 -6.05 8.39
N PHE A 88 -6.80 -5.72 9.60
CA PHE A 88 -8.14 -5.93 10.14
C PHE A 88 -8.73 -4.60 10.61
N PRO A 89 -10.05 -4.42 10.55
CA PRO A 89 -10.71 -3.36 11.30
C PRO A 89 -10.37 -3.50 12.78
N ALA A 90 -10.01 -2.40 13.45
CA ALA A 90 -9.67 -2.44 14.88
C ALA A 90 -10.90 -2.56 15.78
N SER A 91 -12.08 -2.15 15.29
CA SER A 91 -13.33 -2.16 16.05
C SER A 91 -13.87 -3.55 16.33
N ASP A 92 -13.52 -4.56 15.52
CA ASP A 92 -14.06 -5.91 15.63
C ASP A 92 -13.02 -6.97 15.21
N SER A 93 -12.53 -7.73 16.19
CA SER A 93 -11.54 -8.79 15.99
C SER A 93 -12.10 -10.05 15.33
N THR A 94 -13.42 -10.18 15.19
CA THR A 94 -14.08 -11.34 14.57
C THR A 94 -14.19 -11.20 13.05
N LEU A 95 -14.06 -9.98 12.53
CA LEU A 95 -14.10 -9.73 11.09
C LEU A 95 -12.86 -10.30 10.38
N PRO A 96 -13.02 -10.76 9.13
CA PRO A 96 -11.88 -11.23 8.34
C PRO A 96 -10.93 -10.07 8.00
N ALA A 97 -9.70 -10.43 7.63
CA ALA A 97 -8.75 -9.46 7.11
C ALA A 97 -9.35 -8.77 5.87
N ILE A 98 -9.27 -7.44 5.85
CA ILE A 98 -9.75 -6.62 4.72
C ILE A 98 -8.68 -6.45 3.64
N ALA A 99 -7.41 -6.58 4.03
CA ALA A 99 -6.27 -6.53 3.14
C ALA A 99 -5.14 -7.44 3.66
N ALA A 100 -4.32 -7.96 2.75
CA ALA A 100 -3.22 -8.83 3.10
C ALA A 100 -2.07 -8.76 2.09
N ALA A 101 -0.85 -9.03 2.55
CA ALA A 101 0.31 -9.25 1.70
C ALA A 101 0.91 -10.64 1.92
N ARG A 102 1.36 -11.26 0.83
CA ARG A 102 2.11 -12.52 0.80
C ARG A 102 3.55 -12.21 0.41
N LEU A 103 4.49 -12.54 1.28
CA LEU A 103 5.91 -12.35 1.04
C LEU A 103 6.43 -13.48 0.16
N SER A 104 7.31 -13.16 -0.78
CA SER A 104 7.99 -14.17 -1.58
C SER A 104 8.99 -14.96 -0.73
N ALA A 105 9.04 -16.28 -0.97
CA ALA A 105 10.09 -17.14 -0.43
C ALA A 105 11.47 -16.84 -1.04
N ASN A 106 11.52 -16.23 -2.23
CA ASN A 106 12.75 -15.88 -2.93
C ASN A 106 12.78 -14.39 -3.35
N PRO A 107 12.88 -13.46 -2.39
CA PRO A 107 12.76 -12.02 -2.64
C PRO A 107 13.92 -11.40 -3.44
N LYS A 108 14.97 -12.18 -3.72
CA LYS A 108 16.12 -11.78 -4.56
C LYS A 108 15.95 -12.22 -6.01
N SER A 109 14.96 -13.05 -6.32
CA SER A 109 14.69 -13.45 -7.68
C SER A 109 14.28 -12.25 -8.52
N LYS A 110 14.81 -12.16 -9.74
CA LYS A 110 14.36 -11.17 -10.72
C LYS A 110 13.08 -11.60 -11.45
N SER A 111 12.74 -12.89 -11.37
CA SER A 111 11.57 -13.47 -12.04
C SER A 111 10.33 -13.53 -11.15
N GLU A 112 10.48 -13.30 -9.85
CA GLU A 112 9.38 -13.33 -8.89
C GLU A 112 9.26 -11.98 -8.19
N PRO A 113 8.02 -11.49 -7.97
CA PRO A 113 7.83 -10.27 -7.18
C PRO A 113 8.28 -10.52 -5.74
N SER A 114 8.74 -9.47 -5.06
CA SER A 114 9.15 -9.57 -3.65
C SER A 114 7.95 -9.87 -2.75
N ALA A 115 6.78 -9.35 -3.09
CA ALA A 115 5.52 -9.71 -2.43
C ALA A 115 4.34 -9.57 -3.40
N THR A 116 3.19 -10.10 -3.00
CA THR A 116 1.90 -9.82 -3.63
C THR A 116 0.93 -9.26 -2.61
N ILE A 117 0.10 -8.32 -3.02
CA ILE A 117 -0.71 -7.48 -2.14
C ILE A 117 -2.17 -7.49 -2.61
N CYS A 118 -3.08 -7.69 -1.67
CA CYS A 118 -4.51 -7.67 -1.91
C CYS A 118 -5.16 -6.68 -0.94
N THR A 119 -5.88 -5.70 -1.48
CA THR A 119 -6.50 -4.59 -0.74
C THR A 119 -8.01 -4.71 -0.62
N SER A 120 -8.59 -5.73 -1.25
CA SER A 120 -10.04 -5.98 -1.28
C SER A 120 -10.30 -7.46 -1.06
N SER A 121 -10.80 -7.79 0.15
CA SER A 121 -11.36 -9.11 0.49
C SER A 121 -10.42 -10.29 0.18
N PRO A 122 -9.22 -10.37 0.80
CA PRO A 122 -8.21 -11.38 0.50
C PRO A 122 -8.66 -12.83 0.72
N THR A 123 -9.77 -13.06 1.45
CA THR A 123 -10.42 -14.36 1.64
C THR A 123 -11.16 -14.87 0.41
N GLN A 124 -11.55 -13.99 -0.52
CA GLN A 124 -12.37 -14.37 -1.68
C GLN A 124 -11.54 -15.06 -2.76
N LEU A 125 -12.17 -15.93 -3.55
CA LEU A 125 -11.50 -16.72 -4.58
C LEU A 125 -11.03 -15.87 -5.77
N ASP A 126 -11.74 -14.78 -6.05
CA ASP A 126 -11.48 -13.80 -7.10
C ASP A 126 -10.67 -12.59 -6.60
N ALA A 127 -10.12 -12.68 -5.39
CA ALA A 127 -9.28 -11.64 -4.81
C ALA A 127 -8.10 -11.28 -5.75
N LEU A 128 -7.95 -9.99 -6.03
CA LEU A 128 -6.89 -9.49 -6.89
C LEU A 128 -5.61 -9.28 -6.09
N TRP A 129 -4.57 -10.04 -6.43
CA TRP A 129 -3.23 -9.96 -5.84
C TRP A 129 -2.30 -9.24 -6.81
N ARG A 130 -1.82 -8.05 -6.40
CA ARG A 130 -0.95 -7.18 -7.21
C ARG A 130 0.51 -7.33 -6.77
N PRO A 131 1.47 -7.38 -7.70
CA PRO A 131 2.87 -7.57 -7.35
C PRO A 131 3.49 -6.28 -6.78
N LEU A 132 4.36 -6.44 -5.78
CA LEU A 132 5.38 -5.48 -5.39
C LEU A 132 6.73 -6.04 -5.83
N THR A 133 7.34 -5.39 -6.81
CA THR A 133 8.58 -5.84 -7.45
C THR A 133 9.74 -4.98 -6.98
N ARG A 134 10.87 -5.60 -6.65
CA ARG A 134 12.08 -4.85 -6.35
C ARG A 134 12.74 -4.39 -7.65
N THR A 135 12.96 -3.09 -7.78
CA THR A 135 13.61 -2.46 -8.93
C THR A 135 14.92 -1.84 -8.44
N GLY A 136 16.06 -2.31 -8.92
CA GLY A 136 17.33 -1.79 -8.44
C GLY A 136 18.53 -2.33 -9.22
N MET A 137 19.10 -1.46 -10.05
CA MET A 137 20.48 -1.55 -10.54
C MET A 137 21.26 -0.50 -9.76
N PHE A 138 22.10 -0.95 -8.82
CA PHE A 138 23.08 -0.16 -8.06
C PHE A 138 22.54 0.71 -6.90
N SER A 139 23.00 0.33 -5.70
CA SER A 139 22.96 0.97 -4.36
C SER A 139 21.66 1.46 -3.71
N ILE A 140 20.61 1.83 -4.44
CA ILE A 140 19.32 2.23 -3.84
C ILE A 140 18.31 1.09 -4.07
N GLN A 141 17.75 0.53 -3.00
CA GLN A 141 16.68 -0.45 -3.11
C GLN A 141 15.39 0.30 -3.36
N ASP A 142 14.96 0.34 -4.63
CA ASP A 142 13.64 0.84 -4.98
C ASP A 142 12.67 -0.35 -5.14
N TYR A 143 11.40 -0.10 -4.85
CA TYR A 143 10.32 -1.06 -5.08
C TYR A 143 9.29 -0.41 -6.00
N GLN A 144 8.67 -1.19 -6.87
CA GLN A 144 7.65 -0.73 -7.79
C GLN A 144 6.38 -1.55 -7.63
N SER A 145 5.24 -0.88 -7.65
CA SER A 145 3.92 -1.48 -7.54
C SER A 145 2.91 -0.75 -8.41
N THR A 146 1.87 -1.47 -8.80
CA THR A 146 0.71 -0.87 -9.44
C THR A 146 -0.43 -0.76 -8.43
N ILE A 147 -0.79 0.45 -8.05
CA ILE A 147 -1.78 0.74 -7.02
C ILE A 147 -3.03 1.37 -7.66
N PRO A 148 -4.25 0.85 -7.40
CA PRO A 148 -5.49 1.51 -7.79
C PRO A 148 -5.68 2.80 -7.00
N ILE A 149 -5.99 3.90 -7.68
CA ILE A 149 -6.21 5.20 -7.05
C ILE A 149 -7.32 5.97 -7.76
N VAL A 150 -8.14 6.69 -6.98
CA VAL A 150 -9.17 7.60 -7.49
C VAL A 150 -8.58 8.99 -7.74
N THR A 151 -8.39 9.33 -9.01
CA THR A 151 -7.82 10.63 -9.42
C THR A 151 -8.88 11.67 -9.81
N VAL A 152 -10.13 11.25 -10.03
CA VAL A 152 -11.24 12.13 -10.46
C VAL A 152 -12.52 11.76 -9.67
N PRO A 153 -13.28 12.74 -9.13
CA PRO A 153 -14.43 12.43 -8.30
C PRO A 153 -15.52 11.70 -9.08
N GLY A 154 -16.16 10.73 -8.44
CA GLY A 154 -17.24 9.93 -9.05
C GLY A 154 -16.77 8.94 -10.12
N ARG A 155 -15.46 8.80 -10.35
CA ARG A 155 -14.91 7.76 -11.22
C ARG A 155 -14.38 6.58 -10.41
N ALA A 156 -14.34 5.41 -11.04
CA ALA A 156 -13.70 4.24 -10.47
C ALA A 156 -12.19 4.44 -10.31
N ALA A 157 -11.59 3.77 -9.33
CA ALA A 157 -10.15 3.75 -9.15
C ALA A 157 -9.47 3.13 -10.38
N THR A 158 -8.38 3.74 -10.84
CA THR A 158 -7.58 3.25 -11.97
C THR A 158 -6.20 2.81 -11.48
N PRO A 159 -5.64 1.70 -12.00
CA PRO A 159 -4.29 1.27 -11.63
C PRO A 159 -3.25 2.26 -12.17
N HIS A 160 -2.34 2.70 -11.31
CA HIS A 160 -1.20 3.55 -11.66
C HIS A 160 0.10 2.98 -11.10
N GLN A 161 1.22 3.24 -11.78
CA GLN A 161 2.52 2.80 -11.32
C GLN A 161 3.06 3.75 -10.26
N PHE A 162 3.65 3.18 -9.23
CA PHE A 162 4.33 3.91 -8.17
C PHE A 162 5.67 3.27 -7.88
N SER A 163 6.63 4.11 -7.50
CA SER A 163 7.96 3.72 -7.07
C SER A 163 8.21 4.16 -5.63
N TRP A 164 8.51 3.20 -4.77
CA TRP A 164 9.06 3.46 -3.45
C TRP A 164 10.53 3.82 -3.55
N ARG A 165 10.85 5.04 -3.16
CA ARG A 165 12.22 5.46 -2.88
C ARG A 165 12.49 5.27 -1.41
N THR A 166 13.58 4.58 -1.12
CA THR A 166 13.98 4.33 0.25
C THR A 166 15.31 5.06 0.53
N GLY A 167 15.26 6.07 1.41
CA GLY A 167 16.37 6.98 1.67
C GLY A 167 17.60 6.34 2.33
N SER A 168 18.67 7.14 2.43
CA SER A 168 19.98 6.80 3.02
C SER A 168 20.14 7.33 4.47
N LEU A 169 21.22 6.88 5.13
CA LEU A 169 21.62 6.84 6.55
C LEU A 169 21.37 8.06 7.46
N SER A 170 21.04 9.27 6.97
CA SER A 170 20.89 10.46 7.83
C SER A 170 19.47 10.67 8.33
N GLU A 171 18.45 10.36 7.52
CA GLU A 171 17.05 10.43 7.91
C GLU A 171 16.29 9.29 7.23
N PRO A 172 15.75 8.33 8.01
CA PRO A 172 15.09 7.17 7.43
C PRO A 172 13.69 7.54 6.93
N PHE A 173 13.60 8.09 5.71
CA PHE A 173 12.33 8.33 5.04
C PHE A 173 12.04 7.27 3.96
N TYR A 174 10.77 6.85 3.91
CA TYR A 174 10.20 6.05 2.83
C TYR A 174 9.23 6.93 2.05
N GLN A 175 9.39 7.04 0.73
CA GLN A 175 8.51 7.84 -0.09
C GLN A 175 7.93 7.03 -1.23
N LEU A 176 6.62 7.11 -1.40
CA LEU A 176 5.89 6.56 -2.53
C LEU A 176 5.75 7.65 -3.61
N TRP A 177 6.39 7.43 -4.76
CA TRP A 177 6.38 8.34 -5.89
C TRP A 177 5.45 7.86 -6.99
N TRP A 178 4.69 8.77 -7.59
CA TRP A 178 3.93 8.53 -8.81
C TRP A 178 4.85 8.39 -10.02
N ASP A 179 4.66 7.34 -10.81
CA ASP A 179 5.40 7.12 -12.05
C ASP A 179 4.56 7.50 -13.28
N GLY A 180 5.09 8.42 -14.08
CA GLY A 180 4.45 8.89 -15.30
C GLY A 180 3.75 10.25 -15.13
N PRO A 181 3.01 10.72 -16.13
CA PRO A 181 2.35 12.02 -16.06
C PRO A 181 1.28 12.04 -14.96
N LEU A 182 1.22 13.14 -14.19
CA LEU A 182 0.10 13.37 -13.28
C LEU A 182 -1.20 13.53 -14.09
N PRO A 183 -2.36 13.16 -13.53
CA PRO A 183 -3.66 13.48 -14.09
C PRO A 183 -3.75 14.91 -14.63
N LEU A 184 -4.31 15.03 -15.84
CA LEU A 184 -4.47 16.28 -16.58
C LEU A 184 -3.17 16.96 -17.06
N VAL A 185 -2.00 16.36 -16.82
CA VAL A 185 -0.73 16.77 -17.45
C VAL A 185 -0.54 15.96 -18.74
N PRO A 186 -0.49 16.61 -19.92
CA PRO A 186 -0.22 15.90 -21.17
C PRO A 186 1.15 15.21 -21.14
N ALA A 187 1.25 14.00 -21.71
CA ALA A 187 2.50 13.24 -21.75
C ALA A 187 3.66 14.00 -22.43
N SER A 188 3.36 14.89 -23.39
CA SER A 188 4.35 15.76 -24.03
C SER A 188 4.96 16.79 -23.08
N MET A 189 4.21 17.24 -22.07
CA MET A 189 4.70 18.16 -21.04
C MET A 189 5.49 17.41 -19.96
N PHE A 190 5.17 16.14 -19.71
CA PHE A 190 5.85 15.29 -18.73
C PHE A 190 7.33 15.06 -19.03
N MET A 191 7.73 14.98 -20.30
CA MET A 191 9.14 14.78 -20.71
C MET A 191 10.08 15.91 -20.25
N HIS A 192 9.52 17.09 -19.99
CA HIS A 192 10.26 18.26 -19.52
C HIS A 192 9.97 18.60 -18.06
N ASP A 193 9.19 17.76 -17.37
CA ASP A 193 8.74 18.04 -16.03
C ASP A 193 9.85 17.74 -15.01
N GLN A 194 10.17 18.73 -14.19
CA GLN A 194 11.08 18.56 -13.08
C GLN A 194 10.29 17.92 -11.95
N ARG A 195 10.31 16.59 -11.86
CA ARG A 195 9.59 15.83 -10.83
C ARG A 195 9.91 16.37 -9.42
N GLY A 196 8.97 17.12 -8.85
CA GLY A 196 9.04 17.70 -7.51
C GLY A 196 8.20 16.94 -6.50
N SER A 197 7.91 17.59 -5.37
CA SER A 197 7.11 17.05 -4.26
C SER A 197 5.67 16.67 -4.67
N GLU A 198 5.15 17.24 -5.75
CA GLU A 198 3.83 16.94 -6.29
C GLU A 198 3.67 15.51 -6.78
N TYR A 199 4.78 14.80 -7.01
CA TYR A 199 4.82 13.38 -7.35
C TYR A 199 4.89 12.47 -6.12
N VAL A 200 5.03 13.01 -4.91
CA VAL A 200 5.05 12.22 -3.66
C VAL A 200 3.62 12.04 -3.17
N PHE A 201 3.22 10.78 -3.00
CA PHE A 201 1.85 10.39 -2.65
C PHE A 201 1.75 9.79 -1.25
N ALA A 202 2.85 9.28 -0.73
CA ALA A 202 2.97 8.96 0.68
C ALA A 202 4.41 9.16 1.16
N THR A 203 4.56 9.58 2.40
CA THR A 203 5.85 9.68 3.09
C THR A 203 5.72 9.01 4.43
N MET A 204 6.69 8.18 4.80
CA MET A 204 6.82 7.69 6.16
C MET A 204 8.04 8.34 6.82
N ALA A 205 7.81 8.98 7.95
CA ALA A 205 8.84 9.41 8.87
C ALA A 205 8.89 8.44 10.05
N ARG A 206 10.06 7.82 10.25
CA ARG A 206 10.27 6.94 11.41
C ARG A 206 10.52 7.75 12.68
N LYS A 207 10.11 7.16 13.80
CA LYS A 207 10.49 7.62 15.13
C LYS A 207 12.02 7.74 15.23
N THR A 208 12.50 8.94 15.51
CA THR A 208 13.92 9.17 15.86
C THR A 208 14.17 8.84 17.33
N ALA A 209 15.44 8.67 17.71
CA ALA A 209 15.85 8.32 19.06
C ALA A 209 15.37 9.32 20.14
N ASP A 210 15.06 10.55 19.75
CA ASP A 210 14.67 11.66 20.65
C ASP A 210 13.16 11.71 20.95
N GLY A 211 12.40 10.70 20.53
CA GLY A 211 10.99 10.55 20.88
C GLY A 211 10.05 11.20 19.87
N GLY A 212 9.44 10.36 19.04
CA GLY A 212 8.32 10.71 18.17
C GLY A 212 7.43 9.48 17.91
N ASP A 213 6.36 9.67 17.18
CA ASP A 213 5.52 8.58 16.68
C ASP A 213 5.96 8.17 15.26
N ASN A 214 5.70 6.93 14.85
CA ASN A 214 5.87 6.55 13.45
C ASN A 214 4.73 7.16 12.64
N LEU A 215 5.06 8.18 11.85
CA LEU A 215 4.10 8.97 11.10
C LEU A 215 4.09 8.53 9.64
N VAL A 216 2.88 8.30 9.12
CA VAL A 216 2.64 8.11 7.70
C VAL A 216 1.81 9.28 7.21
N GLU A 217 2.36 10.03 6.28
CA GLU A 217 1.66 11.06 5.52
C GLU A 217 1.15 10.41 4.24
N ILE A 218 -0.16 10.44 4.00
CA ILE A 218 -0.77 9.90 2.78
C ILE A 218 -1.57 10.99 2.11
N ARG A 219 -1.42 11.15 0.79
CA ARG A 219 -2.21 12.11 0.03
C ARG A 219 -3.68 11.74 0.05
N ARG A 220 -4.55 12.69 0.39
CA ARG A 220 -5.97 12.42 0.64
C ARG A 220 -6.69 11.88 -0.59
N GLY A 221 -7.76 11.12 -0.32
CA GLY A 221 -8.78 10.74 -1.31
C GLY A 221 -8.28 9.87 -2.46
N GLY A 222 -7.12 9.22 -2.30
CA GLY A 222 -6.72 8.14 -3.19
C GLY A 222 -7.65 6.93 -3.13
N GLY A 223 -8.42 6.80 -2.04
CA GLY A 223 -9.39 5.74 -1.80
C GLY A 223 -8.81 4.63 -0.93
N MET A 224 -9.70 3.79 -0.40
CA MET A 224 -9.35 2.75 0.57
C MET A 224 -8.33 1.74 0.02
N ASP A 225 -8.47 1.34 -1.25
CA ASP A 225 -7.50 0.46 -1.91
C ASP A 225 -6.10 1.07 -1.95
N PHE A 226 -6.00 2.36 -2.29
CA PHE A 226 -4.74 3.08 -2.32
C PHE A 226 -4.10 3.14 -0.93
N GLU A 227 -4.86 3.59 0.08
CA GLU A 227 -4.38 3.74 1.46
C GLU A 227 -3.90 2.39 2.04
N LEU A 228 -4.68 1.31 1.87
CA LEU A 228 -4.30 -0.03 2.33
C LEU A 228 -3.07 -0.58 1.59
N SER A 229 -2.95 -0.29 0.29
CA SER A 229 -1.75 -0.63 -0.49
C SER A 229 -0.50 0.06 0.08
N VAL A 230 -0.57 1.36 0.37
CA VAL A 230 0.56 2.11 0.96
C VAL A 230 1.02 1.45 2.26
N ILE A 231 0.08 1.15 3.15
CA ILE A 231 0.38 0.55 4.46
C ILE A 231 0.98 -0.85 4.30
N LEU A 232 0.38 -1.72 3.46
CA LEU A 232 0.90 -3.07 3.24
C LEU A 232 2.29 -3.07 2.60
N GLU A 233 2.49 -2.25 1.56
CA GLU A 233 3.78 -2.12 0.89
C GLU A 233 4.88 -1.64 1.84
N LEU A 234 4.57 -0.67 2.69
CA LEU A 234 5.50 -0.19 3.72
C LEU A 234 5.95 -1.32 4.64
N PHE A 235 5.02 -2.11 5.19
CA PHE A 235 5.36 -3.24 6.07
C PHE A 235 6.16 -4.34 5.34
N VAL A 236 5.87 -4.59 4.06
CA VAL A 236 6.65 -5.50 3.23
C VAL A 236 8.10 -5.00 3.07
N ILE A 237 8.29 -3.71 2.78
CA ILE A 237 9.61 -3.10 2.59
C ILE A 237 10.41 -3.18 3.90
N LEU A 238 9.79 -2.82 5.02
CA LEU A 238 10.40 -2.91 6.35
C LEU A 238 10.82 -4.36 6.66
N HIS A 239 9.97 -5.33 6.36
CA HIS A 239 10.28 -6.75 6.53
C HIS A 239 11.54 -7.15 5.76
N PHE A 240 11.65 -6.79 4.47
CA PHE A 240 12.82 -7.16 3.66
C PHE A 240 14.10 -6.40 4.03
N LYS A 241 13.98 -5.20 4.59
CA LYS A 241 15.10 -4.47 5.17
C LYS A 241 15.47 -4.96 6.57
N LYS A 242 14.71 -5.90 7.15
CA LYS A 242 14.86 -6.39 8.53
C LYS A 242 14.73 -5.27 9.56
N GLU A 243 13.87 -4.31 9.25
CA GLU A 243 13.60 -3.16 10.11
C GLU A 243 12.24 -3.34 10.79
N GLN A 244 12.10 -2.75 11.97
CA GLN A 244 10.84 -2.71 12.72
C GLN A 244 10.47 -1.25 12.98
N LEU A 245 9.18 -1.02 13.22
CA LEU A 245 8.64 0.26 13.68
C LEU A 245 8.68 0.38 15.20
#